data_AF-A0A8R7Q9Y0-F1
#
_entry.id   AF-A0A8R7Q9Y0-F1
#
_cell.length_a   1.000
_cell.length_b   1.000
_cell.length_c   1.000
_cell.angle_alpha   90.00
_cell.angle_beta   90.00
_cell.angle_gamma   90.00
#
_symmetry.space_group_name_H-M   'P 1'
#
loop_
_entity.id
_entity.type
_entity.pdbx_description
1 polymer ?
#
loop_
_entity_poly.entity_id
_entity_poly.type
_entity_poly.pdbx_seq_one_letter_code
_entity_poly.pdbx_strand_id
1 'polypeptide(L)'
;MDALAQRVSALRASLQSSQGNTEGMVAILGSFDQRLSELEATIHPIQVRAHATQMAHENIDKAIKVADDILAQVVIVREAEATILRGPHVDLESYLKAVGHLKDAVGFFSSRENFTSKERFLNDVNALLSKSSLMIEEEFKRLTTTYSKPIEGDLILGSPPKLQWASDGDAEADGRNSAHSEHPSKDLETAICRTPALIPSRILPLLHTIAQKLVQDGNQQSCYKIYRDARRSALELNLRKLGVERLSKDDVERMQSDALEAKIGKWSKYLQITVKLLDGERKICDEVFEGISFNKDQCFSELAGTGVSVAKTLLSFGDAVAKSKRSPEKLFVLLDMYEVMHEVRSEVEVIFQDSSCSEMREAALGLMKLLAQTAHEMFVDFEELVENDTSKTNVHDGTVHPLTIRVINHVKFLFDYQLTLKLLLQEFETGSDTESQLAVVLTKIMQALQNNLDGKSNQYKDPALMSIFLANNIHYMVSSVRRLFRLSPFKLPAAVVHQHRLILAAVEFQEL
;
A
#
# COMPACT_ATOMS: atom_id res chain seq x y z
N MET A 1 -104.53 94.12 12.34
CA MET A 1 -104.47 93.57 10.97
C MET A 1 -103.14 93.91 10.29
N ASP A 2 -102.58 95.11 10.48
CA ASP A 2 -101.33 95.52 9.80
C ASP A 2 -100.03 94.82 10.26
N ALA A 3 -99.84 94.56 11.56
CA ALA A 3 -98.62 93.91 12.05
C ALA A 3 -98.46 92.44 11.58
N LEU A 4 -99.58 91.75 11.33
CA LEU A 4 -99.60 90.39 10.80
C LEU A 4 -99.27 90.40 9.29
N ALA A 5 -99.79 91.37 8.54
CA ALA A 5 -99.49 91.55 7.12
C ALA A 5 -98.00 91.91 6.89
N GLN A 6 -97.42 92.75 7.74
CA GLN A 6 -95.99 93.10 7.68
C GLN A 6 -95.08 91.90 8.03
N ARG A 7 -95.43 91.09 9.05
CA ARG A 7 -94.68 89.86 9.39
C ARG A 7 -94.80 88.77 8.32
N VAL A 8 -95.98 88.61 7.71
CA VAL A 8 -96.21 87.68 6.58
C VAL A 8 -95.46 88.14 5.33
N SER A 9 -95.38 89.46 5.08
CA SER A 9 -94.57 90.03 4.00
C SER A 9 -93.06 89.84 4.23
N ALA A 10 -92.57 90.06 5.46
CA ALA A 10 -91.18 89.81 5.82
C ALA A 10 -90.79 88.32 5.79
N LEU A 11 -91.68 87.43 6.24
CA LEU A 11 -91.51 85.97 6.10
C LEU A 11 -91.52 85.54 4.64
N ARG A 12 -92.40 86.11 3.79
CA ARG A 12 -92.35 85.87 2.34
C ARG A 12 -91.04 86.34 1.73
N ALA A 13 -90.58 87.54 2.06
CA ALA A 13 -89.31 88.06 1.56
C ALA A 13 -88.11 87.21 2.03
N SER A 14 -88.10 86.77 3.29
CA SER A 14 -87.08 85.88 3.83
C SER A 14 -87.15 84.47 3.22
N LEU A 15 -88.35 83.95 2.94
CA LEU A 15 -88.56 82.68 2.27
C LEU A 15 -88.09 82.78 0.81
N GLN A 16 -88.39 83.87 0.12
CA GLN A 16 -87.96 84.14 -1.25
C GLN A 16 -86.44 84.31 -1.35
N SER A 17 -85.83 84.96 -0.35
CA SER A 17 -84.37 85.03 -0.20
C SER A 17 -83.75 83.67 0.12
N SER A 18 -84.34 82.89 1.02
CA SER A 18 -83.87 81.53 1.32
C SER A 18 -84.03 80.62 0.11
N GLN A 19 -85.11 80.76 -0.67
CA GLN A 19 -85.36 80.00 -1.88
C GLN A 19 -84.37 80.37 -2.98
N GLY A 20 -84.07 81.66 -3.16
CA GLY A 20 -82.99 82.13 -4.04
C GLY A 20 -81.61 81.64 -3.60
N ASN A 21 -81.32 81.57 -2.29
CA ASN A 21 -80.08 81.01 -1.76
C ASN A 21 -79.99 79.49 -2.00
N THR A 22 -81.09 78.75 -1.83
CA THR A 22 -81.16 77.30 -2.11
C THR A 22 -81.00 77.03 -3.61
N GLU A 23 -81.67 77.81 -4.46
CA GLU A 23 -81.51 77.73 -5.93
C GLU A 23 -80.09 78.07 -6.35
N GLY A 24 -79.47 79.07 -5.72
CA GLY A 24 -78.04 79.39 -5.89
C GLY A 24 -77.12 78.25 -5.47
N MET A 25 -77.37 77.61 -4.31
CA MET A 25 -76.60 76.43 -3.87
C MET A 25 -76.78 75.24 -4.81
N VAL A 26 -78.00 74.98 -5.30
CA VAL A 26 -78.27 73.90 -6.26
C VAL A 26 -77.57 74.18 -7.59
N ALA A 27 -77.57 75.43 -8.07
CA ALA A 27 -76.85 75.83 -9.28
C ALA A 27 -75.33 75.67 -9.11
N ILE A 28 -74.78 76.04 -7.95
CA ILE A 28 -73.35 75.86 -7.65
C ILE A 28 -73.00 74.38 -7.59
N LEU A 29 -73.77 73.55 -6.88
CA LEU A 29 -73.54 72.10 -6.79
C LEU A 29 -73.68 71.42 -8.15
N GLY A 30 -74.68 71.78 -8.96
CA GLY A 30 -74.82 71.30 -10.33
C GLY A 30 -73.63 71.71 -11.20
N SER A 31 -73.09 72.92 -11.01
CA SER A 31 -71.88 73.36 -11.72
C SER A 31 -70.62 72.61 -11.28
N PHE A 32 -70.52 72.23 -10.01
CA PHE A 32 -69.43 71.40 -9.50
C PHE A 32 -69.54 69.98 -10.04
N ASP A 33 -70.71 69.37 -10.03
CA ASP A 33 -70.94 68.00 -10.50
C ASP A 33 -70.66 67.88 -12.01
N GLN A 34 -71.10 68.87 -12.79
CA GLN A 34 -70.76 68.99 -14.21
C GLN A 34 -69.23 69.07 -14.42
N ARG A 35 -68.54 69.94 -13.67
CA ARG A 35 -67.08 70.08 -13.75
C ARG A 35 -66.33 68.83 -13.28
N LEU A 36 -66.85 68.13 -12.26
CA LEU A 36 -66.28 66.89 -11.76
C LEU A 36 -66.45 65.75 -12.77
N SER A 37 -67.62 65.64 -13.40
CA SER A 37 -67.85 64.71 -14.52
C SER A 37 -66.96 65.01 -15.71
N GLU A 38 -66.79 66.28 -16.10
CA GLU A 38 -65.89 66.68 -17.19
C GLU A 38 -64.42 66.41 -16.84
N LEU A 39 -64.03 66.64 -15.58
CA LEU A 39 -62.70 66.33 -15.09
C LEU A 39 -62.45 64.82 -15.03
N GLU A 40 -63.41 64.02 -14.58
CA GLU A 40 -63.29 62.56 -14.54
C GLU A 40 -63.23 61.96 -15.95
N ALA A 41 -64.08 62.44 -16.86
CA ALA A 41 -64.06 62.03 -18.27
C ALA A 41 -62.73 62.37 -18.97
N THR A 42 -62.05 63.44 -18.55
CA THR A 42 -60.74 63.83 -19.08
C THR A 42 -59.58 63.11 -18.38
N ILE A 43 -59.63 62.89 -17.07
CA ILE A 43 -58.56 62.26 -16.27
C ILE A 43 -58.55 60.75 -16.42
N HIS A 44 -59.70 60.08 -16.45
CA HIS A 44 -59.77 58.62 -16.44
C HIS A 44 -59.03 57.97 -17.62
N PRO A 45 -59.19 58.43 -18.89
CA PRO A 45 -58.41 57.91 -20.01
C PRO A 45 -56.89 58.16 -19.88
N ILE A 46 -56.49 59.26 -19.22
CA ILE A 46 -55.07 59.58 -18.96
C ILE A 46 -54.50 58.59 -17.95
N GLN A 47 -55.22 58.30 -16.86
CA GLN A 47 -54.82 57.30 -15.87
C GLN A 47 -54.69 55.91 -16.47
N VAL A 48 -55.65 55.47 -17.28
CA VAL A 48 -55.60 54.16 -17.97
C VAL A 48 -54.38 54.10 -18.88
N ARG A 49 -54.11 55.16 -19.64
CA ARG A 49 -52.96 55.23 -20.56
C ARG A 49 -51.63 55.28 -19.82
N ALA A 50 -51.56 56.01 -18.70
CA ALA A 50 -50.39 56.07 -17.84
C ALA A 50 -50.08 54.69 -17.21
N HIS A 51 -51.10 54.00 -16.70
CA HIS A 51 -50.96 52.65 -16.16
C HIS A 51 -50.51 51.66 -17.25
N ALA A 52 -51.13 51.70 -18.44
CA ALA A 52 -50.71 50.86 -19.57
C ALA A 52 -49.25 51.13 -19.97
N THR A 53 -48.83 52.39 -19.91
CA THR A 53 -47.45 52.80 -20.21
C THR A 53 -46.49 52.31 -19.13
N GLN A 54 -46.85 52.37 -17.85
CA GLN A 54 -46.05 51.82 -16.76
C GLN A 54 -45.89 50.29 -16.92
N MET A 55 -46.99 49.58 -17.16
CA MET A 55 -46.95 48.12 -17.40
C MET A 55 -46.08 47.78 -18.62
N ALA A 56 -46.12 48.59 -19.68
CA ALA A 56 -45.26 48.41 -20.84
C ALA A 56 -43.78 48.58 -20.48
N HIS A 57 -43.41 49.62 -19.73
CA HIS A 57 -42.03 49.82 -19.26
C HIS A 57 -41.56 48.67 -18.38
N GLU A 58 -42.37 48.23 -17.42
CA GLU A 58 -42.02 47.10 -16.55
C GLU A 58 -41.83 45.79 -17.34
N ASN A 59 -42.62 45.57 -18.39
CA ASN A 59 -42.47 44.42 -19.26
C ASN A 59 -41.22 44.52 -20.13
N ILE A 60 -40.90 45.71 -20.64
CA ILE A 60 -39.67 45.98 -21.40
C ILE A 60 -38.44 45.74 -20.52
N ASP A 61 -38.42 46.26 -19.30
CA ASP A 61 -37.30 46.09 -18.37
C ASP A 61 -37.08 44.62 -18.00
N LYS A 62 -38.18 43.87 -17.77
CA LYS A 62 -38.12 42.41 -17.55
C LYS A 62 -37.55 41.68 -18.77
N ALA A 63 -37.96 42.06 -19.98
CA ALA A 63 -37.48 41.46 -21.21
C ALA A 63 -35.98 41.75 -21.45
N ILE A 64 -35.53 42.99 -21.19
CA ILE A 64 -34.12 43.37 -21.26
C ILE A 64 -33.30 42.53 -20.27
N LYS A 65 -33.74 42.43 -19.02
CA LYS A 65 -33.06 41.62 -18.01
C LYS A 65 -32.93 40.15 -18.42
N VAL A 66 -33.99 39.57 -18.99
CA VAL A 66 -33.96 38.20 -19.51
C VAL A 66 -32.97 38.05 -20.66
N ALA A 67 -32.88 39.03 -21.55
CA ALA A 67 -31.93 39.03 -22.66
C ALA A 67 -30.48 39.15 -22.16
N ASP A 68 -30.22 40.02 -21.18
CA ASP A 68 -28.91 40.20 -20.56
C ASP A 68 -28.45 38.91 -19.85
N ASP A 69 -29.32 38.23 -19.10
CA ASP A 69 -29.01 36.95 -18.46
C ASP A 69 -28.61 35.88 -19.51
N ILE A 70 -29.33 35.82 -20.64
CA ILE A 70 -29.05 34.87 -21.73
C ILE A 70 -27.72 35.21 -22.41
N LEU A 71 -27.48 36.48 -22.71
CA LEU A 71 -26.23 36.94 -23.31
C LEU A 71 -25.03 36.64 -22.42
N ALA A 72 -25.14 36.89 -21.11
CA ALA A 72 -24.11 36.55 -20.14
C ALA A 72 -23.78 35.04 -20.19
N GLN A 73 -24.79 34.18 -20.21
CA GLN A 73 -24.56 32.73 -20.29
C GLN A 73 -23.92 32.30 -21.61
N VAL A 74 -24.30 32.92 -22.73
CA VAL A 74 -23.71 32.63 -24.06
C VAL A 74 -22.23 33.04 -24.09
N VAL A 75 -21.87 34.18 -23.49
CA VAL A 75 -20.47 34.62 -23.36
C VAL A 75 -19.66 33.62 -22.53
N ILE A 76 -20.18 33.20 -21.37
CA ILE A 76 -19.55 32.18 -20.51
C ILE A 76 -19.30 30.88 -21.29
N VAL A 77 -20.27 30.41 -22.08
CA VAL A 77 -20.12 29.20 -22.90
C VAL A 77 -19.06 29.37 -23.98
N ARG A 78 -18.96 30.55 -24.61
CA ARG A 78 -17.95 30.84 -25.64
C ARG A 78 -16.52 30.88 -25.07
N GLU A 79 -16.35 31.48 -23.90
CA GLU A 79 -15.06 31.49 -23.18
C GLU A 79 -14.67 30.08 -22.71
N ALA A 80 -15.65 29.31 -22.22
CA ALA A 80 -15.46 27.92 -21.85
C ALA A 80 -15.06 27.08 -23.06
N GLU A 81 -15.73 27.23 -24.21
CA GLU A 81 -15.42 26.53 -25.46
C GLU A 81 -13.96 26.74 -25.89
N ALA A 82 -13.47 27.99 -25.87
CA ALA A 82 -12.07 28.28 -26.18
C ALA A 82 -11.09 27.56 -25.25
N THR A 83 -11.47 27.39 -23.98
CA THR A 83 -10.68 26.65 -23.00
C THR A 83 -10.75 25.13 -23.22
N ILE A 84 -11.93 24.59 -23.53
CA ILE A 84 -12.09 23.16 -23.86
C ILE A 84 -11.26 22.79 -25.09
N LEU A 85 -11.25 23.65 -26.12
CA LEU A 85 -10.49 23.39 -27.35
C LEU A 85 -8.96 23.40 -27.14
N ARG A 86 -8.45 24.15 -26.15
CA ARG A 86 -7.03 24.11 -25.77
C ARG A 86 -6.64 22.81 -25.09
N GLY A 87 -7.58 22.16 -24.40
CA GLY A 87 -7.38 20.87 -23.75
C GLY A 87 -6.83 20.94 -22.32
N PRO A 88 -6.95 19.84 -21.55
CA PRO A 88 -6.65 19.81 -20.12
C PRO A 88 -5.14 19.79 -19.79
N HIS A 89 -4.27 19.57 -20.79
CA HIS A 89 -2.82 19.45 -20.60
C HIS A 89 -2.13 20.79 -20.30
N VAL A 90 -2.74 21.91 -20.67
CA VAL A 90 -2.19 23.26 -20.46
C VAL A 90 -2.44 23.71 -19.02
N ASP A 91 -3.70 23.62 -18.58
CA ASP A 91 -4.14 23.98 -17.24
C ASP A 91 -5.39 23.17 -16.90
N LEU A 92 -5.20 22.13 -16.09
CA LEU A 92 -6.27 21.25 -15.65
C LEU A 92 -7.31 22.00 -14.80
N GLU A 93 -6.89 22.94 -13.96
CA GLU A 93 -7.81 23.63 -13.05
C GLU A 93 -8.76 24.55 -13.83
N SER A 94 -8.21 25.38 -14.72
CA SER A 94 -9.02 26.24 -15.59
C SER A 94 -9.92 25.43 -16.53
N TYR A 95 -9.43 24.28 -17.01
CA TYR A 95 -10.22 23.38 -17.84
C TYR A 95 -11.42 22.80 -17.07
N LEU A 96 -11.21 22.32 -15.85
CA LEU A 96 -12.29 21.79 -15.01
C LEU A 96 -13.31 22.86 -14.62
N LYS A 97 -12.87 24.10 -14.35
CA LYS A 97 -13.76 25.25 -14.14
C LYS A 97 -14.61 25.54 -15.38
N ALA A 98 -14.00 25.52 -16.58
CA ALA A 98 -14.73 25.67 -17.83
C ALA A 98 -15.79 24.57 -18.04
N VAL A 99 -15.48 23.31 -17.70
CA VAL A 99 -16.46 22.20 -17.71
C VAL A 99 -17.60 22.48 -16.71
N GLY A 100 -17.28 23.00 -15.52
CA GLY A 100 -18.28 23.43 -14.53
C GLY A 100 -19.24 24.48 -15.10
N HIS A 101 -18.69 25.55 -15.69
CA HIS A 101 -19.49 26.59 -16.33
C HIS A 101 -20.41 26.06 -17.45
N LEU A 102 -19.95 25.07 -18.23
CA LEU A 102 -20.80 24.43 -19.24
C LEU A 102 -21.96 23.64 -18.60
N LYS A 103 -21.72 22.95 -17.48
CA LYS A 103 -22.78 22.25 -16.74
C LYS A 103 -23.80 23.22 -16.14
N ASP A 104 -23.33 24.33 -15.58
CA ASP A 104 -24.19 25.39 -15.06
C ASP A 104 -25.04 26.01 -16.18
N ALA A 105 -24.45 26.21 -17.37
CA ALA A 105 -25.18 26.65 -18.56
C ALA A 105 -26.31 25.68 -18.93
N VAL A 106 -26.03 24.37 -18.94
CA VAL A 106 -27.05 23.34 -19.20
C VAL A 106 -28.17 23.44 -18.16
N GLY A 107 -27.84 23.59 -16.88
CA GLY A 107 -28.83 23.79 -15.81
C GLY A 107 -29.71 25.01 -16.06
N PHE A 108 -29.10 26.17 -16.32
CA PHE A 108 -29.78 27.44 -16.59
C PHE A 108 -30.76 27.35 -17.78
N PHE A 109 -30.30 26.83 -18.92
CA PHE A 109 -31.15 26.72 -20.11
C PHE A 109 -32.20 25.62 -19.98
N SER A 110 -31.93 24.56 -19.22
CA SER A 110 -32.91 23.49 -18.94
C SER A 110 -34.12 24.01 -18.16
N SER A 111 -33.91 24.91 -17.19
CA SER A 111 -34.99 25.47 -16.36
C SER A 111 -35.89 26.49 -17.07
N ARG A 112 -35.51 27.06 -18.22
CA ARG A 112 -36.33 28.04 -18.96
C ARG A 112 -37.11 27.37 -20.08
N GLU A 113 -38.45 27.46 -20.11
CA GLU A 113 -39.28 26.81 -21.13
C GLU A 113 -39.43 27.61 -22.44
N ASN A 114 -39.15 28.93 -22.43
CA ASN A 114 -39.64 29.85 -23.46
C ASN A 114 -38.59 30.33 -24.49
N PHE A 115 -37.49 29.60 -24.70
CA PHE A 115 -36.42 30.01 -25.63
C PHE A 115 -36.40 29.12 -26.88
N THR A 116 -36.76 29.68 -28.05
CA THR A 116 -36.89 28.93 -29.32
C THR A 116 -35.61 28.26 -29.75
N SER A 117 -34.44 28.82 -29.44
CA SER A 117 -33.13 28.25 -29.77
C SER A 117 -32.52 27.39 -28.64
N LYS A 118 -33.29 27.09 -27.59
CA LYS A 118 -32.85 26.30 -26.42
C LYS A 118 -32.28 24.96 -26.83
N GLU A 119 -33.00 24.23 -27.66
CA GLU A 119 -32.65 22.86 -28.01
C GLU A 119 -31.33 22.81 -28.80
N ARG A 120 -31.15 23.71 -29.78
CA ARG A 120 -29.88 23.84 -30.51
C ARG A 120 -28.73 24.18 -29.55
N PHE A 121 -28.91 25.19 -28.69
CA PHE A 121 -27.86 25.61 -27.76
C PHE A 121 -27.49 24.51 -26.76
N LEU A 122 -28.49 23.82 -26.21
CA LEU A 122 -28.27 22.67 -25.33
C LEU A 122 -27.53 21.54 -26.06
N ASN A 123 -27.86 21.27 -27.32
CA ASN A 123 -27.16 20.27 -28.13
C ASN A 123 -25.69 20.66 -28.36
N ASP A 124 -25.41 21.93 -28.67
CA ASP A 124 -24.05 22.43 -28.85
C ASP A 124 -23.23 22.34 -27.56
N VAL A 125 -23.81 22.75 -26.41
CA VAL A 125 -23.14 22.65 -25.11
C VAL A 125 -22.95 21.20 -24.67
N ASN A 126 -23.92 20.31 -24.90
CA ASN A 126 -23.78 18.89 -24.61
C ASN A 126 -22.73 18.21 -25.51
N ALA A 127 -22.61 18.63 -26.77
CA ALA A 127 -21.54 18.18 -27.66
C ALA A 127 -20.16 18.62 -27.13
N LEU A 128 -20.06 19.87 -26.64
CA LEU A 128 -18.85 20.38 -26.00
C LEU A 128 -18.52 19.62 -24.70
N LEU A 129 -19.52 19.34 -23.86
CA LEU A 129 -19.34 18.52 -22.65
C LEU A 129 -18.87 17.11 -22.99
N SER A 130 -19.48 16.47 -24.00
CA SER A 130 -19.08 15.14 -24.47
C SER A 130 -17.63 15.15 -24.98
N LYS A 131 -17.26 16.15 -25.79
CA LYS A 131 -15.87 16.36 -26.23
C LYS A 131 -14.94 16.57 -25.05
N SER A 132 -15.36 17.35 -24.06
CA SER A 132 -14.53 17.65 -22.89
C SER A 132 -14.22 16.41 -22.07
N SER A 133 -15.20 15.50 -21.95
CA SER A 133 -15.06 14.21 -21.27
C SER A 133 -14.03 13.32 -21.97
N LEU A 134 -14.11 13.23 -23.30
CA LEU A 134 -13.14 12.46 -24.10
C LEU A 134 -11.72 12.98 -23.93
N MET A 135 -11.53 14.31 -23.91
CA MET A 135 -10.21 14.91 -23.71
C MET A 135 -9.66 14.67 -22.29
N ILE A 136 -10.51 14.62 -21.26
CA ILE A 136 -10.10 14.25 -19.90
C ILE A 136 -9.67 12.78 -19.86
N GLU A 137 -10.40 11.87 -20.52
CA GLU A 137 -10.01 10.46 -20.62
C GLU A 137 -8.68 10.27 -21.36
N GLU A 138 -8.48 10.99 -22.47
CA GLU A 138 -7.22 10.97 -23.21
C GLU A 138 -6.05 11.51 -22.38
N GLU A 139 -6.27 12.57 -21.60
CA GLU A 139 -5.25 13.12 -20.70
C GLU A 139 -4.92 12.15 -19.56
N PHE A 140 -5.92 11.52 -18.96
CA PHE A 140 -5.71 10.46 -17.97
C PHE A 140 -4.87 9.33 -18.55
N LYS A 141 -5.21 8.87 -19.76
CA LYS A 141 -4.44 7.86 -20.49
C LYS A 141 -3.02 8.33 -20.79
N ARG A 142 -2.83 9.57 -21.22
CA ARG A 142 -1.52 10.14 -21.53
C ARG A 142 -0.64 10.19 -20.28
N LEU A 143 -1.16 10.70 -19.16
CA LEU A 143 -0.41 10.78 -17.91
C LEU A 143 -0.06 9.40 -17.37
N THR A 144 -1.05 8.49 -17.29
CA THR A 144 -0.81 7.12 -16.82
C THR A 144 0.21 6.39 -17.68
N THR A 145 0.12 6.45 -19.01
CA THR A 145 1.08 5.77 -19.90
C THR A 145 2.48 6.40 -19.89
N THR A 146 2.56 7.74 -19.84
CA THR A 146 3.85 8.45 -19.87
C THR A 146 4.68 8.22 -18.61
N TYR A 147 4.01 8.16 -17.45
CA TYR A 147 4.67 8.02 -16.15
C TYR A 147 4.73 6.58 -15.64
N SER A 148 4.10 5.62 -16.31
CA SER A 148 4.21 4.19 -15.98
C SER A 148 5.38 3.53 -16.74
N LYS A 149 6.58 4.05 -16.53
CA LYS A 149 7.80 3.47 -17.13
C LYS A 149 8.37 2.36 -16.24
N PRO A 150 8.98 1.32 -16.83
CA PRO A 150 9.67 0.30 -16.05
C PRO A 150 10.84 0.94 -15.29
N ILE A 151 11.11 0.44 -14.08
CA ILE A 151 12.27 0.88 -13.30
C ILE A 151 13.53 0.35 -14.01
N GLU A 152 14.57 1.17 -14.02
CA GLU A 152 15.87 0.84 -14.60
C GLU A 152 16.56 -0.23 -13.74
N GLY A 153 17.17 -1.23 -14.38
CA GLY A 153 17.53 -2.51 -13.74
C GLY A 153 18.49 -2.39 -12.55
N ASP A 154 19.36 -1.38 -12.54
CA ASP A 154 20.37 -1.17 -11.50
C ASP A 154 19.76 -0.69 -10.18
N LEU A 155 18.60 -0.03 -10.21
CA LEU A 155 17.87 0.41 -9.01
C LEU A 155 17.06 -0.73 -8.36
N ILE A 156 16.79 -1.81 -9.11
CA ILE A 156 16.03 -2.97 -8.65
C ILE A 156 16.94 -4.00 -7.95
N LEU A 157 18.20 -4.12 -8.38
CA LEU A 157 19.09 -5.24 -8.03
C LEU A 157 20.14 -4.92 -6.95
N GLY A 158 19.86 -3.99 -6.04
CA GLY A 158 20.76 -3.58 -4.94
C GLY A 158 21.63 -4.72 -4.39
N SER A 159 22.92 -4.41 -4.17
CA SER A 159 24.01 -5.37 -3.94
C SER A 159 23.68 -6.47 -2.92
N PRO A 160 24.10 -7.73 -3.17
CA PRO A 160 23.73 -8.87 -2.34
C PRO A 160 24.22 -8.72 -0.88
N PRO A 161 23.48 -9.26 0.10
CA PRO A 161 24.08 -9.66 1.38
C PRO A 161 25.19 -10.67 1.07
N LYS A 162 26.37 -10.50 1.68
CA LYS A 162 27.52 -11.40 1.50
C LYS A 162 27.15 -12.83 1.94
N LEU A 163 26.91 -13.73 0.98
CA LEU A 163 27.13 -15.16 1.18
C LEU A 163 28.62 -15.43 0.94
N GLN A 164 29.38 -15.52 2.02
CA GLN A 164 30.75 -16.06 2.00
C GLN A 164 30.74 -17.32 2.84
N TRP A 165 30.62 -18.48 2.20
CA TRP A 165 31.08 -19.72 2.81
C TRP A 165 32.59 -19.82 2.56
N ALA A 166 33.35 -19.65 3.64
CA ALA A 166 34.79 -19.86 3.60
C ALA A 166 35.05 -21.36 3.45
N SER A 167 35.39 -21.77 2.23
CA SER A 167 36.36 -22.84 2.05
C SER A 167 37.73 -22.20 2.28
N ASP A 168 38.30 -22.38 3.46
CA ASP A 168 39.75 -22.36 3.61
C ASP A 168 40.15 -23.24 4.79
N GLY A 169 40.96 -24.25 4.47
CA GLY A 169 41.58 -25.13 5.41
C GLY A 169 42.63 -24.41 6.26
N ASP A 170 42.81 -24.92 7.47
CA ASP A 170 43.78 -24.47 8.44
C ASP A 170 45.20 -24.29 7.85
N ALA A 171 45.79 -23.12 8.08
CA ALA A 171 47.23 -22.96 8.16
C ALA A 171 47.54 -21.91 9.25
N GLU A 172 48.30 -22.36 10.24
CA GLU A 172 48.65 -21.63 11.45
C GLU A 172 49.50 -20.37 11.23
N ALA A 173 49.51 -19.55 12.27
CA ALA A 173 50.13 -18.25 12.43
C ALA A 173 51.64 -18.19 12.17
N ASP A 174 52.10 -17.06 11.62
CA ASP A 174 53.26 -16.37 12.17
C ASP A 174 53.10 -14.84 12.05
N GLY A 175 53.52 -14.13 13.09
CA GLY A 175 53.16 -12.73 13.33
C GLY A 175 54.09 -11.70 12.69
N ARG A 176 53.57 -10.48 12.49
CA ARG A 176 54.27 -9.20 12.75
C ARG A 176 53.34 -7.99 12.64
N ASN A 177 53.71 -6.97 13.41
CA ASN A 177 52.90 -5.83 13.85
C ASN A 177 52.76 -4.68 12.83
N SER A 178 51.72 -3.87 13.12
CA SER A 178 51.62 -2.41 12.96
C SER A 178 51.09 -1.84 11.64
N ALA A 179 49.88 -1.28 11.66
CA ALA A 179 49.65 0.16 11.85
C ALA A 179 48.23 0.55 11.39
N HIS A 180 47.58 1.38 12.22
CA HIS A 180 46.38 2.20 11.98
C HIS A 180 45.76 2.24 10.57
N SER A 181 44.48 1.88 10.49
CA SER A 181 43.52 2.65 9.70
C SER A 181 42.15 2.59 10.37
N GLU A 182 41.52 3.76 10.38
CA GLU A 182 40.34 4.13 11.13
C GLU A 182 39.06 3.43 10.67
N HIS A 183 38.11 3.36 11.59
CA HIS A 183 36.70 3.02 11.39
C HIS A 183 36.12 3.39 10.02
N PRO A 184 35.27 2.51 9.47
CA PRO A 184 33.98 2.98 8.97
C PRO A 184 32.85 2.19 9.65
N SER A 185 32.63 2.45 10.92
CA SER A 185 31.31 2.19 11.52
C SER A 185 30.42 3.38 11.18
N LYS A 186 29.71 3.34 10.03
CA LYS A 186 28.49 4.13 9.80
C LYS A 186 27.69 3.87 8.51
N ASP A 187 28.12 2.98 7.61
CA ASP A 187 27.38 2.71 6.35
C ASP A 187 26.65 1.36 6.29
N LEU A 188 26.51 0.63 7.41
CA LEU A 188 25.87 -0.71 7.42
C LEU A 188 24.38 -0.70 7.83
N GLU A 189 23.83 0.43 8.24
CA GLU A 189 22.39 0.58 8.46
C GLU A 189 21.75 1.20 7.22
N THR A 190 20.81 0.50 6.58
CA THR A 190 20.00 0.87 5.40
C THR A 190 20.48 0.46 3.99
N ALA A 191 20.78 -0.82 3.79
CA ALA A 191 20.48 -1.47 2.50
C ALA A 191 19.03 -2.04 2.51
N ILE A 192 18.06 -1.23 2.94
CA ILE A 192 16.64 -1.59 2.81
C ILE A 192 16.28 -1.30 1.35
N CYS A 193 15.77 -2.29 0.62
CA CYS A 193 15.04 -2.06 -0.63
C CYS A 193 13.92 -1.06 -0.37
N ARG A 194 14.18 0.24 -0.60
CA ARG A 194 13.18 1.31 -0.48
C ARG A 194 12.12 1.06 -1.55
N THR A 195 10.85 1.20 -1.19
CA THR A 195 9.75 1.12 -2.16
C THR A 195 10.04 2.08 -3.31
N PRO A 196 10.20 1.58 -4.55
CA PRO A 196 10.61 2.43 -5.66
C PRO A 196 9.51 3.44 -5.98
N ALA A 197 9.90 4.68 -6.28
CA ALA A 197 8.97 5.70 -6.75
C ALA A 197 8.50 5.35 -8.17
N LEU A 198 7.42 4.56 -8.27
CA LEU A 198 6.88 4.05 -9.53
C LEU A 198 6.16 5.13 -10.36
N ILE A 199 5.68 6.19 -9.70
CA ILE A 199 5.14 7.41 -10.31
C ILE A 199 5.70 8.61 -9.54
N PRO A 200 6.11 9.70 -10.21
CA PRO A 200 6.53 10.92 -9.51
C PRO A 200 5.38 11.49 -8.65
N SER A 201 5.65 11.80 -7.38
CA SER A 201 4.64 12.30 -6.42
C SER A 201 3.88 13.54 -6.90
N ARG A 202 4.51 14.39 -7.72
CA ARG A 202 3.86 15.56 -8.34
C ARG A 202 2.68 15.22 -9.28
N ILE A 203 2.65 14.01 -9.84
CA ILE A 203 1.63 13.57 -10.81
C ILE A 203 0.45 12.89 -10.13
N LEU A 204 0.63 12.35 -8.93
CA LEU A 204 -0.42 11.63 -8.20
C LEU A 204 -1.64 12.52 -7.90
N PRO A 205 -1.49 13.77 -7.42
CA PRO A 205 -2.64 14.67 -7.23
C PRO A 205 -3.39 14.95 -8.53
N LEU A 206 -2.68 15.11 -9.66
CA LEU A 206 -3.30 15.34 -10.96
C LEU A 206 -4.10 14.12 -11.43
N LEU A 207 -3.55 12.92 -11.28
CA LEU A 207 -4.25 11.67 -11.59
C LEU A 207 -5.47 11.49 -10.70
N HIS A 208 -5.36 11.79 -9.41
CA HIS A 208 -6.47 11.74 -8.46
C HIS A 208 -7.62 12.69 -8.87
N THR A 209 -7.31 13.96 -9.14
CA THR A 209 -8.34 14.94 -9.56
C THR A 209 -9.03 14.51 -10.85
N ILE A 210 -8.27 14.00 -11.84
CA ILE A 210 -8.85 13.51 -13.10
C ILE A 210 -9.71 12.25 -12.85
N ALA A 211 -9.23 11.29 -12.07
CA ALA A 211 -9.96 10.07 -11.75
C ALA A 211 -11.27 10.37 -11.00
N GLN A 212 -11.22 11.27 -10.01
CA GLN A 212 -12.39 11.74 -9.28
C GLN A 212 -13.41 12.36 -10.24
N LYS A 213 -12.94 13.18 -11.19
CA LYS A 213 -13.83 13.79 -12.18
C LYS A 213 -14.47 12.76 -13.10
N LEU A 214 -13.70 11.81 -13.63
CA LEU A 214 -14.21 10.76 -14.50
C LEU A 214 -15.26 9.89 -13.79
N VAL A 215 -15.06 9.57 -12.51
CA VAL A 215 -16.04 8.79 -11.74
C VAL A 215 -17.30 9.59 -11.45
N GLN A 216 -17.19 10.88 -11.10
CA GLN A 216 -18.35 11.77 -10.93
C GLN A 216 -19.17 11.95 -12.21
N ASP A 217 -18.50 11.92 -13.37
CA ASP A 217 -19.15 12.04 -14.68
C ASP A 217 -19.71 10.70 -15.20
N GLY A 218 -19.61 9.61 -14.43
CA GLY A 218 -20.15 8.29 -14.76
C GLY A 218 -19.20 7.39 -15.58
N ASN A 219 -18.02 7.88 -15.93
CA ASN A 219 -17.02 7.17 -16.76
C ASN A 219 -16.08 6.29 -15.96
N GLN A 220 -16.57 5.72 -14.85
CA GLN A 220 -15.81 4.87 -13.94
C GLN A 220 -15.16 3.65 -14.63
N GLN A 221 -15.85 3.05 -15.62
CA GLN A 221 -15.35 1.88 -16.34
C GLN A 221 -14.18 2.21 -17.28
N SER A 222 -14.21 3.38 -17.92
CA SER A 222 -13.11 3.85 -18.78
C SER A 222 -11.88 4.17 -17.92
N CYS A 223 -12.07 4.93 -16.83
CA CYS A 223 -11.03 5.24 -15.85
C CYS A 223 -10.35 3.97 -15.31
N TYR A 224 -11.17 2.98 -14.90
CA TYR A 224 -10.73 1.67 -14.44
C TYR A 224 -9.82 0.98 -15.44
N LYS A 225 -10.30 0.84 -16.68
CA LYS A 225 -9.61 0.10 -17.73
C LYS A 225 -8.29 0.78 -18.10
N ILE A 226 -8.29 2.10 -18.27
CA ILE A 226 -7.09 2.87 -18.62
C ILE A 226 -6.02 2.73 -17.54
N TYR A 227 -6.38 2.93 -16.27
CA TYR A 227 -5.44 2.84 -15.15
C TYR A 227 -4.85 1.42 -15.05
N ARG A 228 -5.73 0.41 -14.98
CA ARG A 228 -5.34 -1.00 -14.84
C ARG A 228 -4.43 -1.44 -15.96
N ASP A 229 -4.78 -1.18 -17.21
CA ASP A 229 -4.02 -1.67 -18.37
C ASP A 229 -2.63 -1.00 -18.45
N ALA A 230 -2.54 0.30 -18.16
CA ALA A 230 -1.27 1.04 -18.13
C ALA A 230 -0.33 0.53 -17.02
N ARG A 231 -0.84 0.42 -15.79
CA ARG A 231 -0.04 -0.05 -14.64
C ARG A 231 0.34 -1.53 -14.75
N ARG A 232 -0.59 -2.38 -15.17
CA ARG A 232 -0.32 -3.81 -15.41
C ARG A 232 0.79 -3.99 -16.44
N SER A 233 0.75 -3.25 -17.55
CA SER A 233 1.79 -3.33 -18.57
C SER A 233 3.17 -2.94 -18.04
N ALA A 234 3.25 -1.89 -17.21
CA ALA A 234 4.49 -1.47 -16.57
C ALA A 234 5.02 -2.51 -15.57
N LEU A 235 4.13 -3.06 -14.73
CA LEU A 235 4.46 -4.12 -13.78
C LEU A 235 4.96 -5.38 -14.50
N GLU A 236 4.27 -5.82 -15.55
CA GLU A 236 4.68 -6.96 -16.37
C GLU A 236 6.08 -6.78 -16.95
N LEU A 237 6.39 -5.59 -17.46
CA LEU A 237 7.70 -5.31 -18.03
C LEU A 237 8.82 -5.35 -16.97
N ASN A 238 8.55 -4.88 -15.75
CA ASN A 238 9.48 -4.99 -14.63
C ASN A 238 9.70 -6.46 -14.22
N LEU A 239 8.62 -7.23 -14.12
CA LEU A 239 8.69 -8.63 -13.69
C LEU A 239 9.34 -9.55 -14.74
N ARG A 240 9.10 -9.31 -16.04
CA ARG A 240 9.73 -10.07 -17.12
C ARG A 240 11.27 -9.98 -17.08
N LYS A 241 11.83 -8.85 -16.62
CA LYS A 241 13.28 -8.68 -16.46
C LYS A 241 13.88 -9.60 -15.39
N LEU A 242 13.08 -10.05 -14.41
CA LEU A 242 13.56 -10.96 -13.36
C LEU A 242 13.81 -12.37 -13.90
N GLY A 243 13.12 -12.78 -14.98
CA GLY A 243 13.33 -14.07 -15.62
C GLY A 243 13.05 -15.25 -14.67
N VAL A 244 12.00 -15.16 -13.85
CA VAL A 244 11.66 -16.20 -12.88
C VAL A 244 11.19 -17.46 -13.61
N GLU A 245 11.95 -18.54 -13.46
CA GLU A 245 11.62 -19.87 -13.96
C GLU A 245 10.93 -20.70 -12.88
N ARG A 246 9.93 -21.49 -13.28
CA ARG A 246 9.31 -22.48 -12.39
C ARG A 246 10.18 -23.73 -12.36
N LEU A 247 10.61 -24.12 -11.17
CA LEU A 247 11.39 -25.33 -10.94
C LEU A 247 10.57 -26.32 -10.11
N SER A 248 10.63 -27.60 -10.48
CA SER A 248 10.00 -28.68 -9.72
C SER A 248 10.92 -29.21 -8.61
N LYS A 249 10.36 -30.02 -7.70
CA LYS A 249 11.15 -30.75 -6.69
C LYS A 249 12.28 -31.56 -7.33
N ASP A 250 11.98 -32.27 -8.42
CA ASP A 250 12.95 -33.12 -9.10
C ASP A 250 14.07 -32.30 -9.76
N ASP A 251 13.78 -31.07 -10.20
CA ASP A 251 14.79 -30.17 -10.74
C ASP A 251 15.74 -29.66 -9.65
N VAL A 252 15.20 -29.37 -8.46
CA VAL A 252 15.99 -28.96 -7.29
C VAL A 252 16.88 -30.10 -6.81
N GLU A 253 16.38 -31.33 -6.78
CA GLU A 253 17.16 -32.50 -6.35
C GLU A 253 18.29 -32.89 -7.32
N ARG A 254 18.10 -32.63 -8.62
CA ARG A 254 19.14 -32.84 -9.64
C ARG A 254 20.20 -31.73 -9.69
N MET A 255 19.98 -30.62 -8.97
CA MET A 255 20.85 -29.45 -8.99
C MET A 255 22.09 -29.65 -8.10
N GLN A 256 23.24 -29.15 -8.54
CA GLN A 256 24.45 -29.09 -7.71
C GLN A 256 24.30 -28.03 -6.60
N SER A 257 24.99 -28.21 -5.46
CA SER A 257 24.86 -27.33 -4.28
C SER A 257 25.15 -25.86 -4.62
N ASP A 258 26.31 -25.57 -5.22
CA ASP A 258 26.72 -24.21 -5.59
C ASP A 258 25.70 -23.51 -6.51
N ALA A 259 25.09 -24.28 -7.42
CA ALA A 259 24.06 -23.77 -8.32
C ALA A 259 22.74 -23.48 -7.60
N LEU A 260 22.39 -24.32 -6.61
CA LEU A 260 21.21 -24.14 -5.78
C LEU A 260 21.34 -22.89 -4.90
N GLU A 261 22.49 -22.69 -4.26
CA GLU A 261 22.79 -21.48 -3.47
C GLU A 261 22.72 -20.21 -4.31
N ALA A 262 23.34 -20.22 -5.49
CA ALA A 262 23.26 -19.08 -6.40
C ALA A 262 21.82 -18.80 -6.85
N LYS A 263 20.99 -19.84 -7.07
CA LYS A 263 19.56 -19.68 -7.37
C LYS A 263 18.78 -19.15 -6.17
N ILE A 264 19.11 -19.53 -4.94
CA ILE A 264 18.45 -19.06 -3.73
C ILE A 264 18.80 -17.60 -3.44
N GLY A 265 20.04 -17.20 -3.66
CA GLY A 265 20.44 -15.79 -3.61
C GLY A 265 19.66 -14.93 -4.62
N LYS A 266 19.40 -15.45 -5.84
CA LYS A 266 18.53 -14.78 -6.82
C LYS A 266 17.07 -14.78 -6.37
N TRP A 267 16.57 -15.91 -5.87
CA TRP A 267 15.20 -16.05 -5.36
C TRP A 267 14.91 -15.05 -4.24
N SER A 268 15.81 -14.89 -3.27
CA SER A 268 15.70 -13.94 -2.16
C SER A 268 15.46 -12.52 -2.67
N LYS A 269 16.33 -12.07 -3.59
CA LYS A 269 16.21 -10.77 -4.23
C LYS A 269 14.91 -10.64 -5.02
N TYR A 270 14.58 -11.63 -5.85
CA TYR A 270 13.40 -11.57 -6.70
C TYR A 270 12.10 -11.52 -5.90
N LEU A 271 12.05 -12.22 -4.77
CA LEU A 271 10.91 -12.20 -3.86
C LEU A 271 10.76 -10.82 -3.22
N GLN A 272 11.83 -10.27 -2.63
CA GLN A 272 11.82 -8.92 -2.06
C GLN A 272 11.42 -7.87 -3.10
N ILE A 273 12.01 -7.91 -4.30
CA ILE A 273 11.67 -6.99 -5.40
C ILE A 273 10.19 -7.12 -5.75
N THR A 274 9.68 -8.34 -5.93
CA THR A 274 8.28 -8.57 -6.31
C THR A 274 7.32 -8.02 -5.26
N VAL A 275 7.59 -8.27 -3.97
CA VAL A 275 6.77 -7.75 -2.86
C VAL A 275 6.82 -6.22 -2.82
N LYS A 276 8.01 -5.60 -2.96
CA LYS A 276 8.17 -4.14 -2.96
C LYS A 276 7.49 -3.46 -4.14
N LEU A 277 7.51 -4.09 -5.33
CA LEU A 277 6.78 -3.59 -6.49
C LEU A 277 5.27 -3.61 -6.22
N LEU A 278 4.76 -4.71 -5.66
CA LEU A 278 3.34 -4.85 -5.32
C LEU A 278 2.90 -3.87 -4.23
N ASP A 279 3.75 -3.61 -3.23
CA ASP A 279 3.55 -2.55 -2.22
C ASP A 279 3.46 -1.17 -2.86
N GLY A 280 4.37 -0.86 -3.79
CA GLY A 280 4.33 0.40 -4.52
C GLY A 280 3.05 0.57 -5.37
N GLU A 281 2.63 -0.48 -6.08
CA GLU A 281 1.37 -0.45 -6.84
C GLU A 281 0.15 -0.28 -5.94
N ARG A 282 0.15 -0.91 -4.75
CA ARG A 282 -0.93 -0.78 -3.77
C ARG A 282 -1.06 0.66 -3.29
N LYS A 283 0.05 1.26 -2.86
CA LYS A 283 0.10 2.66 -2.41
C LYS A 283 -0.38 3.63 -3.47
N ILE A 284 0.06 3.47 -4.72
CA ILE A 284 -0.39 4.33 -5.82
C ILE A 284 -1.88 4.14 -6.10
N CYS A 285 -2.39 2.91 -6.09
CA CYS A 285 -3.81 2.65 -6.26
C CYS A 285 -4.63 3.34 -5.15
N ASP A 286 -4.17 3.24 -3.90
CA ASP A 286 -4.81 3.88 -2.76
C ASP A 286 -4.79 5.42 -2.86
N GLU A 287 -3.65 6.03 -3.23
CA GLU A 287 -3.53 7.48 -3.39
C GLU A 287 -4.36 8.03 -4.57
N VAL A 288 -4.39 7.34 -5.71
CA VAL A 288 -5.15 7.79 -6.90
C VAL A 288 -6.65 7.71 -6.64
N PHE A 289 -7.12 6.70 -5.93
CA PHE A 289 -8.55 6.44 -5.71
C PHE A 289 -9.05 6.78 -4.30
N GLU A 290 -8.28 7.52 -3.51
CA GLU A 290 -8.66 7.92 -2.15
C GLU A 290 -9.99 8.68 -2.13
N GLY A 291 -10.94 8.25 -1.29
CA GLY A 291 -12.24 8.94 -1.15
C GLY A 291 -13.18 8.87 -2.37
N ILE A 292 -12.83 8.11 -3.42
CA ILE A 292 -13.68 7.88 -4.59
C ILE A 292 -14.56 6.65 -4.33
N SER A 293 -15.85 6.71 -4.68
CA SER A 293 -16.79 5.58 -4.63
C SER A 293 -16.47 4.54 -5.71
N PHE A 294 -15.32 3.89 -5.58
CA PHE A 294 -14.71 3.00 -6.56
C PHE A 294 -14.14 1.77 -5.85
N ASN A 295 -14.31 0.59 -6.46
CA ASN A 295 -13.76 -0.65 -5.91
C ASN A 295 -12.26 -0.74 -6.23
N LYS A 296 -11.46 0.00 -5.46
CA LYS A 296 -9.99 0.05 -5.58
C LYS A 296 -9.34 -1.32 -5.34
N ASP A 297 -9.92 -2.15 -4.48
CA ASP A 297 -9.36 -3.45 -4.11
C ASP A 297 -9.52 -4.48 -5.25
N GLN A 298 -10.64 -4.45 -5.97
CA GLN A 298 -10.83 -5.23 -7.19
C GLN A 298 -9.87 -4.77 -8.31
N CYS A 299 -9.69 -3.44 -8.45
CA CYS A 299 -8.75 -2.89 -9.43
C CYS A 299 -7.31 -3.33 -9.14
N PHE A 300 -6.90 -3.26 -7.87
CA PHE A 300 -5.60 -3.72 -7.44
C PHE A 300 -5.43 -5.22 -7.65
N SER A 301 -6.40 -6.06 -7.28
CA SER A 301 -6.34 -7.52 -7.46
C SER A 301 -6.10 -7.90 -8.93
N GLU A 302 -6.83 -7.28 -9.86
CA GLU A 302 -6.64 -7.52 -11.30
C GLU A 302 -5.31 -6.97 -11.83
N LEU A 303 -4.83 -5.83 -11.33
CA LEU A 303 -3.54 -5.25 -11.70
C LEU A 303 -2.38 -6.12 -11.19
N ALA A 304 -2.46 -6.53 -9.92
CA ALA A 304 -1.46 -7.31 -9.21
C ALA A 304 -1.39 -8.76 -9.70
N GLY A 305 -2.38 -9.27 -10.44
CA GLY A 305 -2.48 -10.67 -10.86
C GLY A 305 -1.18 -11.24 -11.46
N THR A 306 -0.48 -10.49 -12.32
CA THR A 306 0.81 -10.94 -12.89
C THR A 306 1.90 -11.00 -11.82
N GLY A 307 1.98 -10.01 -10.92
CA GLY A 307 2.92 -10.02 -9.80
C GLY A 307 2.64 -11.13 -8.80
N VAL A 308 1.37 -11.39 -8.48
CA VAL A 308 0.93 -12.52 -7.65
C VAL A 308 1.31 -13.85 -8.31
N SER A 309 1.18 -13.99 -9.62
CA SER A 309 1.61 -15.20 -10.35
C SER A 309 3.11 -15.44 -10.26
N VAL A 310 3.92 -14.39 -10.43
CA VAL A 310 5.38 -14.46 -10.25
C VAL A 310 5.74 -14.80 -8.81
N ALA A 311 5.10 -14.14 -7.84
CA ALA A 311 5.32 -14.41 -6.43
C ALA A 311 4.94 -15.84 -6.05
N LYS A 312 3.79 -16.35 -6.51
CA LYS A 312 3.40 -17.77 -6.34
C LYS A 312 4.41 -18.73 -6.96
N THR A 313 5.01 -18.37 -8.09
CA THR A 313 6.07 -19.18 -8.71
C THR A 313 7.32 -19.21 -7.82
N LEU A 314 7.73 -18.06 -7.27
CA LEU A 314 8.83 -17.98 -6.29
C LEU A 314 8.51 -18.78 -5.02
N LEU A 315 7.30 -18.69 -4.47
CA LEU A 315 6.89 -19.48 -3.31
C LEU A 315 6.92 -20.98 -3.62
N SER A 316 6.48 -21.40 -4.81
CA SER A 316 6.52 -22.81 -5.24
C SER A 316 7.95 -23.35 -5.36
N PHE A 317 8.93 -22.49 -5.70
CA PHE A 317 10.35 -22.87 -5.64
C PHE A 317 10.78 -23.09 -4.19
N GLY A 318 10.37 -22.23 -3.26
CA GLY A 318 10.60 -22.45 -1.83
C GLY A 318 10.01 -23.76 -1.32
N ASP A 319 8.79 -24.09 -1.75
CA ASP A 319 8.16 -25.37 -1.42
C ASP A 319 8.97 -26.56 -1.97
N ALA A 320 9.49 -26.45 -3.19
CA ALA A 320 10.30 -27.48 -3.82
C ALA A 320 11.62 -27.69 -3.07
N VAL A 321 12.27 -26.61 -2.62
CA VAL A 321 13.50 -26.67 -1.81
C VAL A 321 13.22 -27.32 -0.45
N ALA A 322 12.17 -26.87 0.25
CA ALA A 322 11.79 -27.41 1.56
C ALA A 322 11.42 -28.91 1.51
N LYS A 323 10.79 -29.36 0.42
CA LYS A 323 10.38 -30.77 0.23
C LYS A 323 11.46 -31.66 -0.38
N SER A 324 12.61 -31.10 -0.76
CA SER A 324 13.73 -31.86 -1.33
C SER A 324 14.41 -32.73 -0.27
N LYS A 325 15.24 -33.69 -0.70
CA LYS A 325 16.04 -34.53 0.21
C LYS A 325 16.77 -33.70 1.28
N ARG A 326 16.57 -34.04 2.55
CA ARG A 326 17.19 -33.39 3.72
C ARG A 326 18.67 -33.76 3.84
N SER A 327 19.50 -32.78 4.18
CA SER A 327 20.89 -32.97 4.56
C SER A 327 21.36 -31.85 5.49
N PRO A 328 22.33 -32.07 6.38
CA PRO A 328 22.78 -31.06 7.35
C PRO A 328 23.22 -29.72 6.70
N GLU A 329 23.75 -29.75 5.49
CA GLU A 329 24.19 -28.56 4.73
C GLU A 329 23.00 -27.72 4.26
N LYS A 330 21.89 -28.35 3.90
CA LYS A 330 20.67 -27.66 3.45
C LYS A 330 19.95 -26.92 4.57
N LEU A 331 20.24 -27.22 5.84
CA LEU A 331 19.60 -26.56 6.97
C LEU A 331 19.82 -25.06 6.91
N PHE A 332 21.07 -24.62 6.71
CA PHE A 332 21.43 -23.20 6.64
C PHE A 332 20.75 -22.48 5.49
N VAL A 333 20.66 -23.15 4.34
CA VAL A 333 19.91 -22.66 3.18
C VAL A 333 18.43 -22.44 3.50
N LEU A 334 17.79 -23.36 4.23
CA LEU A 334 16.40 -23.18 4.65
C LEU A 334 16.25 -22.03 5.66
N LEU A 335 17.24 -21.82 6.55
CA LEU A 335 17.26 -20.70 7.48
C LEU A 335 17.36 -19.36 6.73
N ASP A 336 18.24 -19.25 5.74
CA ASP A 336 18.34 -18.06 4.87
C ASP A 336 16.99 -17.77 4.19
N MET A 337 16.32 -18.81 3.69
CA MET A 337 14.99 -18.67 3.07
C MET A 337 13.93 -18.23 4.08
N TYR A 338 13.99 -18.75 5.30
CA TYR A 338 13.07 -18.37 6.38
C TYR A 338 13.27 -16.90 6.78
N GLU A 339 14.50 -16.39 6.85
CA GLU A 339 14.78 -14.98 7.12
C GLU A 339 14.11 -14.06 6.10
N VAL A 340 14.28 -14.37 4.81
CA VAL A 340 13.67 -13.58 3.73
C VAL A 340 12.14 -13.62 3.83
N MET A 341 11.56 -14.79 4.08
CA MET A 341 10.11 -14.94 4.26
C MET A 341 9.60 -14.15 5.48
N HIS A 342 10.36 -14.15 6.58
CA HIS A 342 10.04 -13.39 7.78
C HIS A 342 10.12 -11.88 7.54
N GLU A 343 11.12 -11.40 6.78
CA GLU A 343 11.29 -9.99 6.41
C GLU A 343 10.08 -9.46 5.62
N VAL A 344 9.67 -10.19 4.58
CA VAL A 344 8.56 -9.75 3.70
C VAL A 344 7.17 -9.98 4.31
N ARG A 345 7.07 -10.72 5.43
CA ARG A 345 5.79 -11.12 6.05
C ARG A 345 4.85 -9.95 6.31
N SER A 346 5.36 -8.90 6.97
CA SER A 346 4.54 -7.75 7.36
C SER A 346 4.00 -6.99 6.13
N GLU A 347 4.81 -6.88 5.08
CA GLU A 347 4.43 -6.23 3.83
C GLU A 347 3.38 -7.04 3.09
N VAL A 348 3.55 -8.36 2.99
CA VAL A 348 2.57 -9.25 2.37
C VAL A 348 1.22 -9.19 3.09
N GLU A 349 1.21 -9.13 4.43
CA GLU A 349 -0.04 -8.95 5.19
C GLU A 349 -0.71 -7.61 4.89
N VAL A 350 0.05 -6.52 4.75
CA VAL A 350 -0.49 -5.17 4.44
C VAL A 350 -0.98 -5.05 3.00
N ILE A 351 -0.24 -5.58 2.02
CA ILE A 351 -0.58 -5.49 0.60
C ILE A 351 -1.89 -6.23 0.29
N PHE A 352 -2.11 -7.35 0.97
CA PHE A 352 -3.21 -8.29 0.69
C PHE A 352 -4.20 -8.41 1.87
N GLN A 353 -4.45 -7.32 2.60
CA GLN A 353 -5.45 -7.31 3.68
C GLN A 353 -6.85 -7.69 3.18
N ASP A 354 -7.16 -7.37 1.93
CA ASP A 354 -8.48 -7.57 1.34
C ASP A 354 -8.74 -9.03 0.95
N SER A 355 -10.01 -9.41 0.96
CA SER A 355 -10.48 -10.77 0.67
C SER A 355 -10.15 -11.26 -0.76
N SER A 356 -9.91 -10.34 -1.70
CA SER A 356 -9.65 -10.67 -3.11
C SER A 356 -8.26 -11.28 -3.36
N CYS A 357 -7.37 -11.29 -2.37
CA CYS A 357 -6.00 -11.82 -2.50
C CYS A 357 -5.52 -12.64 -1.28
N SER A 358 -6.45 -13.17 -0.46
CA SER A 358 -6.09 -13.96 0.72
C SER A 358 -5.21 -15.18 0.39
N GLU A 359 -5.38 -15.77 -0.79
CA GLU A 359 -4.59 -16.89 -1.28
C GLU A 359 -3.07 -16.62 -1.24
N MET A 360 -2.63 -15.39 -1.50
CA MET A 360 -1.21 -15.05 -1.51
C MET A 360 -0.63 -15.03 -0.09
N ARG A 361 -1.38 -14.50 0.88
CA ARG A 361 -1.00 -14.52 2.29
C ARG A 361 -0.95 -15.93 2.84
N GLU A 362 -1.98 -16.73 2.53
CA GLU A 362 -2.03 -18.15 2.93
C GLU A 362 -0.87 -18.93 2.33
N ALA A 363 -0.51 -18.70 1.06
CA ALA A 363 0.64 -19.34 0.43
C ALA A 363 1.98 -18.91 1.08
N ALA A 364 2.16 -17.62 1.35
CA ALA A 364 3.38 -17.10 1.99
C ALA A 364 3.53 -17.64 3.42
N LEU A 365 2.45 -17.62 4.21
CA LEU A 365 2.42 -18.19 5.55
C LEU A 365 2.63 -19.71 5.52
N GLY A 366 2.03 -20.39 4.54
CA GLY A 366 2.19 -21.83 4.34
C GLY A 366 3.64 -22.22 4.08
N LEU A 367 4.34 -21.50 3.21
CA LEU A 367 5.76 -21.72 2.96
C LEU A 367 6.61 -21.43 4.21
N MET A 368 6.34 -20.32 4.91
CA MET A 368 7.07 -19.98 6.13
C MET A 368 6.98 -21.08 7.19
N LYS A 369 5.77 -21.61 7.42
CA LYS A 369 5.55 -22.76 8.32
C LYS A 369 6.22 -24.03 7.82
N LEU A 370 6.18 -24.29 6.52
CA LEU A 370 6.84 -25.45 5.92
C LEU A 370 8.36 -25.39 6.10
N LEU A 371 8.99 -24.22 5.90
CA LEU A 371 10.41 -24.01 6.12
C LEU A 371 10.77 -24.24 7.61
N ALA A 372 9.98 -23.69 8.52
CA ALA A 372 10.18 -23.85 9.96
C ALA A 372 10.07 -25.33 10.40
N GLN A 373 9.01 -26.01 9.95
CA GLN A 373 8.79 -27.42 10.23
C GLN A 373 9.91 -28.30 9.65
N THR A 374 10.34 -28.02 8.42
CA THR A 374 11.41 -28.78 7.77
C THR A 374 12.74 -28.58 8.50
N ALA A 375 13.06 -27.35 8.90
CA ALA A 375 14.25 -27.08 9.71
C ALA A 375 14.20 -27.80 11.06
N HIS A 376 13.03 -27.82 11.72
CA HIS A 376 12.82 -28.57 12.96
C HIS A 376 13.06 -30.07 12.79
N GLU A 377 12.48 -30.68 11.74
CA GLU A 377 12.72 -32.09 11.40
C GLU A 377 14.20 -32.37 11.10
N MET A 378 14.89 -31.44 10.44
CA MET A 378 16.33 -31.58 10.17
C MET A 378 17.20 -31.52 11.43
N PHE A 379 16.77 -30.81 12.47
CA PHE A 379 17.45 -30.88 13.78
C PHE A 379 17.30 -32.27 14.42
N VAL A 380 16.11 -32.87 14.32
CA VAL A 380 15.86 -34.23 14.82
C VAL A 380 16.64 -35.25 14.00
N ASP A 381 16.65 -35.13 12.67
CA ASP A 381 17.45 -35.98 11.78
C ASP A 381 18.94 -35.87 12.12
N PHE A 382 19.43 -34.66 12.42
CA PHE A 382 20.82 -34.43 12.81
C PHE A 382 21.15 -35.03 14.18
N GLU A 383 20.26 -34.90 15.16
CA GLU A 383 20.39 -35.56 16.47
C GLU A 383 20.53 -37.08 16.30
N GLU A 384 19.65 -37.71 15.52
CA GLU A 384 19.69 -39.16 15.27
C GLU A 384 20.96 -39.59 14.51
N LEU A 385 21.41 -38.79 13.54
CA LEU A 385 22.65 -39.03 12.81
C LEU A 385 23.89 -38.97 13.73
N VAL A 386 23.88 -38.09 14.73
CA VAL A 386 24.97 -37.97 15.70
C VAL A 386 24.96 -39.12 16.70
N GLU A 387 23.78 -39.47 17.24
CA GLU A 387 23.62 -40.59 18.18
C GLU A 387 24.05 -41.92 17.55
N ASN A 388 23.62 -42.17 16.30
CA ASN A 388 23.84 -43.43 15.59
C ASN A 388 25.11 -43.48 14.72
N ASP A 389 26.03 -42.52 14.86
CA ASP A 389 27.25 -42.52 14.07
C ASP A 389 28.14 -43.74 14.38
N THR A 390 28.21 -44.67 13.43
CA THR A 390 29.01 -45.91 13.49
C THR A 390 30.36 -45.79 12.78
N SER A 391 30.79 -44.56 12.46
CA SER A 391 32.04 -44.33 11.73
C SER A 391 33.22 -44.96 12.48
N LYS A 392 33.97 -45.84 11.78
CA LYS A 392 35.10 -46.59 12.33
C LYS A 392 36.38 -45.76 12.41
N THR A 393 36.26 -44.45 12.63
CA THR A 393 37.43 -43.57 12.69
C THR A 393 38.18 -43.87 13.99
N ASN A 394 39.11 -44.82 13.91
CA ASN A 394 39.86 -45.28 15.08
C ASN A 394 40.86 -44.22 15.51
N VAL A 395 40.55 -43.56 16.63
CA VAL A 395 41.45 -42.60 17.27
C VAL A 395 42.29 -43.36 18.29
N HIS A 396 43.34 -44.05 17.84
CA HIS A 396 44.11 -44.97 18.67
C HIS A 396 44.85 -44.32 19.87
N ASP A 397 45.02 -43.00 19.84
CA ASP A 397 45.74 -42.19 20.84
C ASP A 397 44.83 -41.50 21.86
N GLY A 398 43.51 -41.69 21.77
CA GLY A 398 42.56 -41.03 22.67
C GLY A 398 42.41 -39.52 22.44
N THR A 399 42.80 -38.99 21.27
CA THR A 399 42.56 -37.57 20.93
C THR A 399 41.08 -37.26 20.65
N VAL A 400 40.80 -36.00 20.31
CA VAL A 400 39.45 -35.54 19.96
C VAL A 400 38.97 -36.26 18.69
N HIS A 401 37.80 -36.87 18.77
CA HIS A 401 37.19 -37.60 17.67
C HIS A 401 36.73 -36.64 16.56
N PRO A 402 36.92 -36.97 15.26
CA PRO A 402 36.49 -36.10 14.15
C PRO A 402 34.99 -35.78 14.15
N LEU A 403 34.15 -36.70 14.63
CA LEU A 403 32.73 -36.45 14.88
C LEU A 403 32.51 -35.27 15.83
N THR A 404 33.24 -35.23 16.96
CA THR A 404 33.17 -34.14 17.93
C THR A 404 33.50 -32.81 17.28
N ILE A 405 34.54 -32.77 16.44
CA ILE A 405 34.92 -31.56 15.69
C ILE A 405 33.79 -31.15 14.73
N ARG A 406 33.25 -32.10 13.96
CA ARG A 406 32.17 -31.85 12.99
C ARG A 406 30.91 -31.31 13.65
N VAL A 407 30.43 -31.95 14.71
CA VAL A 407 29.21 -31.55 15.43
C VAL A 407 29.40 -30.20 16.08
N ILE A 408 30.54 -29.96 16.73
CA ILE A 408 30.83 -28.66 17.33
C ILE A 408 30.93 -27.56 16.27
N ASN A 409 31.52 -27.82 15.10
CA ASN A 409 31.55 -26.84 14.01
C ASN A 409 30.16 -26.57 13.46
N HIS A 410 29.31 -27.60 13.31
CA HIS A 410 27.91 -27.41 12.93
C HIS A 410 27.17 -26.52 13.94
N VAL A 411 27.35 -26.77 15.24
CA VAL A 411 26.79 -25.93 16.31
C VAL A 411 27.35 -24.51 16.25
N LYS A 412 28.64 -24.30 15.97
CA LYS A 412 29.20 -22.95 15.77
C LYS A 412 28.47 -22.20 14.66
N PHE A 413 28.20 -22.84 13.52
CA PHE A 413 27.45 -22.22 12.42
C PHE A 413 25.99 -21.93 12.80
N LEU A 414 25.33 -22.80 13.58
CA LEU A 414 23.98 -22.51 14.09
C LEU A 414 23.95 -21.26 14.97
N PHE A 415 25.05 -20.93 15.66
CA PHE A 415 25.13 -19.72 16.48
C PHE A 415 25.14 -18.44 15.64
N ASP A 416 25.53 -18.50 14.37
CA ASP A 416 25.44 -17.33 13.48
C ASP A 416 23.97 -16.98 13.14
N TYR A 417 23.06 -17.97 13.25
CA TYR A 417 21.61 -17.85 13.00
C TYR A 417 20.76 -17.71 14.27
N GLN A 418 21.33 -17.28 15.40
CA GLN A 418 20.64 -17.23 16.70
C GLN A 418 19.28 -16.52 16.68
N LEU A 419 19.19 -15.35 16.04
CA LEU A 419 17.95 -14.56 15.99
C LEU A 419 16.88 -15.29 15.19
N THR A 420 17.26 -15.84 14.04
CA THR A 420 16.41 -16.59 13.12
C THR A 420 15.90 -17.87 13.77
N LEU A 421 16.79 -18.62 14.43
CA LEU A 421 16.43 -19.82 15.17
C LEU A 421 15.49 -19.52 16.32
N LYS A 422 15.68 -18.39 17.03
CA LYS A 422 14.74 -17.97 18.07
C LYS A 422 13.35 -17.71 17.51
N LEU A 423 13.25 -16.98 16.39
CA LEU A 423 11.96 -16.69 15.74
C LEU A 423 11.29 -17.97 15.21
N LEU A 424 12.07 -18.82 14.56
CA LEU A 424 11.62 -20.10 13.98
C LEU A 424 11.11 -21.05 15.07
N LEU A 425 11.87 -21.20 16.16
CA LEU A 425 11.54 -22.13 17.24
C LEU A 425 10.45 -21.59 18.19
N GLN A 426 10.23 -20.27 18.22
CA GLN A 426 9.14 -19.67 18.99
C GLN A 426 7.76 -20.15 18.51
N GLU A 427 7.60 -20.48 17.22
CA GLU A 427 6.34 -21.04 16.70
C GLU A 427 6.02 -22.43 17.28
N PHE A 428 7.01 -23.12 17.84
CA PHE A 428 6.89 -24.45 18.44
C PHE A 428 6.86 -24.43 19.98
N GLU A 429 6.92 -23.24 20.59
CA GLU A 429 6.81 -23.10 22.04
C GLU A 429 5.36 -23.36 22.51
N THR A 430 5.08 -24.59 22.93
CA THR A 430 3.84 -24.95 23.61
C THR A 430 3.87 -24.52 25.08
N GLY A 431 3.77 -23.21 25.33
CA GLY A 431 3.40 -22.63 26.62
C GLY A 431 4.45 -22.66 27.75
N SER A 432 4.66 -21.48 28.35
CA SER A 432 5.14 -21.23 29.72
C SER A 432 6.49 -21.79 30.21
N ASP A 433 7.29 -22.50 29.42
CA ASP A 433 8.62 -22.91 29.90
C ASP A 433 9.71 -21.89 29.58
N THR A 434 10.41 -21.50 30.63
CA THR A 434 11.43 -20.44 30.69
C THR A 434 12.72 -20.79 29.91
N GLU A 435 12.78 -21.98 29.30
CA GLU A 435 13.91 -22.44 28.50
C GLU A 435 13.63 -22.23 27.01
N SER A 436 14.48 -21.44 26.36
CA SER A 436 14.43 -21.26 24.91
C SER A 436 14.48 -22.62 24.21
N GLN A 437 13.57 -22.90 23.27
CA GLN A 437 13.58 -24.12 22.46
C GLN A 437 14.93 -24.36 21.75
N LEU A 438 15.65 -23.29 21.43
CA LEU A 438 17.03 -23.36 20.92
C LEU A 438 17.97 -24.05 21.94
N ALA A 439 17.85 -23.74 23.22
CA ALA A 439 18.62 -24.39 24.27
C ALA A 439 18.26 -25.88 24.39
N VAL A 440 16.99 -26.25 24.21
CA VAL A 440 16.54 -27.65 24.20
C VAL A 440 17.17 -28.41 23.04
N VAL A 441 17.05 -27.90 21.80
CA VAL A 441 17.65 -28.51 20.60
C VAL A 441 19.16 -28.66 20.74
N LEU A 442 19.86 -27.61 21.18
CA LEU A 442 21.31 -27.66 21.38
C LEU A 442 21.70 -28.67 22.48
N THR A 443 20.93 -28.75 23.56
CA THR A 443 21.20 -29.71 24.64
C THR A 443 21.03 -31.15 24.15
N LYS A 444 19.99 -31.43 23.35
CA LYS A 444 19.78 -32.76 22.76
C LYS A 444 20.92 -33.18 21.83
N ILE A 445 21.37 -32.29 20.94
CA ILE A 445 22.53 -32.55 20.06
C ILE A 445 23.79 -32.84 20.88
N MET A 446 24.04 -32.06 21.94
CA MET A 446 25.19 -32.27 22.82
C MET A 446 25.09 -33.58 23.60
N GLN A 447 23.90 -33.95 24.07
CA GLN A 447 23.66 -35.22 24.75
C GLN A 447 23.86 -36.40 23.80
N ALA A 448 23.38 -36.29 22.55
CA ALA A 448 23.55 -37.33 21.55
C ALA A 448 25.02 -37.57 21.19
N LEU A 449 25.80 -36.49 21.08
CA LEU A 449 27.24 -36.59 20.89
C LEU A 449 27.92 -37.28 22.08
N GLN A 450 27.53 -36.97 23.32
CA GLN A 450 28.10 -37.61 24.51
C GLN A 450 27.78 -39.10 24.56
N ASN A 451 26.51 -39.48 24.36
CA ASN A 451 26.10 -40.89 24.35
C ASN A 451 26.87 -41.68 23.28
N ASN A 452 27.05 -41.11 22.09
CA ASN A 452 27.82 -41.73 21.02
C ASN A 452 29.31 -41.88 21.41
N LEU A 453 29.90 -40.87 22.04
CA LEU A 453 31.29 -40.91 22.52
C LEU A 453 31.49 -41.93 23.63
N ASP A 454 30.55 -42.06 24.58
CA ASP A 454 30.55 -43.08 25.62
C ASP A 454 30.43 -44.49 25.00
N GLY A 455 29.58 -44.65 23.99
CA GLY A 455 29.49 -45.88 23.21
C GLY A 455 30.81 -46.24 22.52
N LYS A 456 31.52 -45.26 21.97
CA LYS A 456 32.82 -45.43 21.31
C LYS A 456 33.97 -45.64 22.30
N SER A 457 33.93 -45.03 23.48
CA SER A 457 34.97 -45.18 24.49
C SER A 457 35.05 -46.63 25.01
N ASN A 458 33.93 -47.35 25.03
CA ASN A 458 33.89 -48.77 25.38
C ASN A 458 34.67 -49.70 24.42
N GLN A 459 35.17 -49.19 23.29
CA GLN A 459 36.01 -49.95 22.36
C GLN A 459 37.50 -49.97 22.78
N TYR A 460 37.93 -49.08 23.68
CA TYR A 460 39.29 -49.11 24.21
C TYR A 460 39.45 -50.23 25.25
N LYS A 461 40.54 -50.98 25.16
CA LYS A 461 40.86 -52.06 26.12
C LYS A 461 41.43 -51.54 27.43
N ASP A 462 42.12 -50.40 27.39
CA ASP A 462 42.75 -49.77 28.55
C ASP A 462 41.77 -48.76 29.17
N PRO A 463 41.35 -48.95 30.44
CA PRO A 463 40.49 -48.01 31.15
C PRO A 463 41.08 -46.59 31.24
N ALA A 464 42.40 -46.45 31.33
CA ALA A 464 43.04 -45.13 31.39
C ALA A 464 42.87 -44.38 30.07
N LEU A 465 43.07 -45.07 28.94
CA LEU A 465 42.89 -44.51 27.61
C LEU A 465 41.42 -44.17 27.30
N MET A 466 40.49 -44.98 27.79
CA MET A 466 39.04 -44.69 27.73
C MET A 466 38.71 -43.37 28.43
N SER A 467 39.21 -43.17 29.66
CA SER A 467 39.01 -41.93 30.41
C SER A 467 39.66 -40.72 29.75
N ILE A 468 40.87 -40.86 29.19
CA ILE A 468 41.57 -39.79 28.46
C ILE A 468 40.78 -39.38 27.22
N PHE A 469 40.27 -40.35 26.46
CA PHE A 469 39.45 -40.08 25.28
C PHE A 469 38.19 -39.28 25.62
N LEU A 470 37.44 -39.68 26.65
CA LEU A 470 36.26 -38.95 27.10
C LEU A 470 36.61 -37.56 27.61
N ALA A 471 37.67 -37.44 28.42
CA ALA A 471 38.13 -36.16 28.95
C ALA A 471 38.48 -35.18 27.82
N ASN A 472 39.25 -35.62 26.83
CA ASN A 472 39.65 -34.79 25.69
C ASN A 472 38.45 -34.30 24.87
N ASN A 473 37.53 -35.21 24.54
CA ASN A 473 36.35 -34.88 23.73
C ASN A 473 35.39 -33.95 24.47
N ILE A 474 35.07 -34.24 25.73
CA ILE A 474 34.15 -33.40 26.49
C ILE A 474 34.80 -32.06 26.84
N HIS A 475 36.11 -32.04 27.12
CA HIS A 475 36.85 -30.79 27.26
C HIS A 475 36.74 -29.93 25.99
N TYR A 476 36.94 -30.52 24.81
CA TYR A 476 36.81 -29.81 23.54
C TYR A 476 35.40 -29.26 23.33
N MET A 477 34.36 -30.05 23.64
CA MET A 477 32.96 -29.62 23.59
C MET A 477 32.72 -28.42 24.50
N VAL A 478 33.07 -28.53 25.79
CA VAL A 478 32.82 -27.46 26.77
C VAL A 478 33.62 -26.20 26.44
N SER A 479 34.89 -26.34 26.09
CA SER A 479 35.74 -25.20 25.72
C SER A 479 35.19 -24.46 24.50
N SER A 480 34.69 -25.19 23.51
CA SER A 480 34.07 -24.61 22.31
C SER A 480 32.74 -23.91 22.63
N VAL A 481 31.87 -24.55 23.42
CA VAL A 481 30.57 -23.99 23.82
C VAL A 481 30.75 -22.74 24.70
N ARG A 482 31.70 -22.77 25.65
CA ARG A 482 32.05 -21.60 26.47
C ARG A 482 32.52 -20.42 25.61
N ARG A 483 33.31 -20.67 24.56
CA ARG A 483 33.75 -19.62 23.65
C ARG A 483 32.57 -18.99 22.90
N LEU A 484 31.62 -19.80 22.46
CA LEU A 484 30.41 -19.34 21.77
C LEU A 484 29.49 -18.50 22.68
N PHE A 485 29.24 -18.95 23.91
CA PHE A 485 28.37 -18.23 24.86
C PHE A 485 29.03 -17.00 25.49
N ARG A 486 30.36 -16.87 25.47
CA ARG A 486 31.03 -15.61 25.85
C ARG A 486 30.80 -14.50 24.83
N LEU A 487 30.51 -14.87 23.59
CA LEU A 487 30.27 -13.95 22.48
C LEU A 487 28.77 -13.69 22.26
N SER A 488 27.88 -14.44 22.92
CA SER A 488 26.43 -14.30 22.79
C SER A 488 25.76 -13.89 24.11
N PRO A 489 24.60 -13.20 24.08
CA PRO A 489 23.88 -12.76 25.28
C PRO A 489 23.14 -13.88 26.03
N PHE A 490 23.28 -15.15 25.63
CA PHE A 490 22.53 -16.27 26.21
C PHE A 490 23.26 -16.92 27.39
N LYS A 491 22.51 -17.31 28.44
CA LYS A 491 23.06 -18.10 29.55
C LYS A 491 23.23 -19.55 29.11
N LEU A 492 24.38 -20.17 29.42
CA LEU A 492 24.61 -21.60 29.18
C LEU A 492 23.49 -22.43 29.83
N PRO A 493 22.98 -23.49 29.17
CA PRO A 493 22.13 -24.49 29.81
C PRO A 493 22.85 -25.08 31.03
N ALA A 494 22.17 -25.13 32.18
CA ALA A 494 22.75 -25.58 33.45
C ALA A 494 23.31 -27.01 33.38
N ALA A 495 22.76 -27.85 32.51
CA ALA A 495 23.22 -29.22 32.26
C ALA A 495 24.67 -29.29 31.75
N VAL A 496 25.06 -28.40 30.83
CA VAL A 496 26.43 -28.36 30.26
C VAL A 496 27.45 -27.86 31.28
N VAL A 497 27.03 -26.93 32.16
CA VAL A 497 27.87 -26.41 33.26
C VAL A 497 28.06 -27.47 34.35
N HIS A 498 27.04 -28.28 34.61
CA HIS A 498 27.09 -29.31 35.65
C HIS A 498 28.01 -30.48 35.27
N GLN A 499 27.98 -30.93 34.01
CA GLN A 499 28.89 -31.96 33.51
C GLN A 499 30.35 -31.49 33.45
N HIS A 500 30.59 -30.21 33.12
CA HIS A 500 31.96 -29.67 33.18
C HIS A 500 32.55 -29.70 34.60
N ARG A 501 31.74 -29.43 35.63
CA ARG A 501 32.19 -29.54 37.03
C ARG A 501 32.48 -30.99 37.44
N LEU A 502 31.69 -31.94 36.95
CA LEU A 502 31.93 -33.37 37.20
C LEU A 502 33.20 -33.89 36.52
N ILE A 503 33.52 -33.38 35.32
CA ILE A 503 34.71 -33.81 34.56
C ILE A 503 35.97 -33.11 35.06
N LEU A 504 35.90 -31.84 35.44
CA LEU A 504 37.01 -31.19 36.17
C LEU A 504 37.29 -31.90 37.50
N ALA A 505 36.26 -32.31 38.24
CA ALA A 505 36.42 -33.09 39.46
C ALA A 505 37.00 -34.49 39.20
N ALA A 506 36.74 -35.10 38.05
CA ALA A 506 37.32 -36.40 37.67
C ALA A 506 38.78 -36.29 37.21
N VAL A 507 39.16 -35.18 36.55
CA VAL A 507 40.55 -34.89 36.13
C VAL A 507 41.41 -34.46 37.33
N GLU A 508 40.87 -33.66 38.27
CA GLU A 508 41.56 -33.32 39.53
C GLU A 508 41.79 -34.55 40.43
N PHE A 509 41.06 -35.64 40.22
CA PHE A 509 41.27 -36.92 40.91
C PHE A 509 42.33 -37.82 40.27
N GLN A 510 42.90 -37.46 39.11
CA GLN A 510 44.00 -38.19 38.46
C GLN A 510 45.38 -37.55 38.64
N GLU A 511 45.46 -36.33 39.20
CA GLU A 511 46.72 -35.67 39.59
C GLU A 511 47.04 -35.77 41.11
N LEU A 512 46.31 -36.62 41.83
CA LEU A 512 46.59 -37.10 43.19
C LEU A 512 46.87 -38.61 43.14
#